data_AF-A0A1X2FHL8-F1
#
_entry.id   AF-A0A1X2FHL8-F1
#
_cell.length_a   1.000
_cell.length_b   1.000
_cell.length_c   1.000
_cell.angle_alpha   90.00
_cell.angle_beta   90.00
_cell.angle_gamma   90.00
#
_symmetry.space_group_name_H-M   'P 1'
#
loop_
_entity.id
_entity.type
_entity.pdbx_description
1 polymer ?
#
loop_
_entity_poly.entity_id
_entity_poly.type
_entity_poly.pdbx_seq_one_letter_code
_entity_poly.pdbx_strand_id
1 'polypeptide(L)'
;MTGLDIDRDAAHDAAQNELNKPIYPRASPTEQFMDWINELLYRLAFEGSSVPGGWFTISVLAILVIVAIWVAVRIARRTMRTNRSDQYSLFGNRELSAAEHRATAEQYAAQGNWAAAIRHRLRAVARHLEETGVLNPVPGRTATELASDAAAALPALTDQLSSAATTFNDVTYGEQPGTESAYRMIAELDGRLRERAPGPVGASATPATTDGWAQIR
;
A
#
# COMPACT_ATOMS: atom_id res chain seq x y z
N MET A 1 -18.84 -12.48 -62.43
CA MET A 1 -18.23 -11.59 -61.44
C MET A 1 -19.17 -11.50 -60.25
N THR A 2 -18.99 -12.37 -59.26
CA THR A 2 -19.77 -12.40 -58.01
C THR A 2 -18.80 -12.07 -56.89
N GLY A 3 -18.83 -10.82 -56.44
CA GLY A 3 -18.05 -10.38 -55.30
C GLY A 3 -18.50 -11.15 -54.06
N LEU A 4 -17.57 -11.84 -53.41
CA LEU A 4 -17.75 -12.31 -52.04
C LEU A 4 -17.84 -11.06 -51.18
N ASP A 5 -19.06 -10.65 -50.85
CA ASP A 5 -19.31 -9.63 -49.84
C ASP A 5 -19.12 -10.30 -48.48
N ILE A 6 -17.87 -10.32 -48.00
CA ILE A 6 -17.62 -10.60 -46.59
C ILE A 6 -18.15 -9.40 -45.85
N ASP A 7 -19.28 -9.61 -45.17
CA ASP A 7 -19.97 -8.58 -44.40
C ASP A 7 -18.96 -7.87 -43.48
N ARG A 8 -18.98 -6.54 -43.52
CA ARG A 8 -17.96 -5.67 -42.88
C ARG A 8 -17.81 -6.01 -41.39
N ASP A 9 -18.89 -6.45 -40.77
CA ASP A 9 -18.95 -6.81 -39.37
C ASP A 9 -18.30 -8.17 -39.09
N ALA A 10 -18.46 -9.15 -39.99
CA ALA A 10 -17.81 -10.46 -39.88
C ALA A 10 -16.28 -10.36 -40.04
N ALA A 11 -15.80 -9.44 -40.90
CA ALA A 11 -14.38 -9.14 -41.03
C ALA A 11 -13.83 -8.41 -39.79
N HIS A 12 -14.65 -7.59 -39.13
CA HIS A 12 -14.27 -6.86 -37.92
C HIS A 12 -14.14 -7.78 -36.71
N ASP A 13 -15.09 -8.70 -36.52
CA ASP A 13 -15.08 -9.68 -35.44
C ASP A 13 -13.93 -10.69 -35.59
N ALA A 14 -13.65 -11.13 -36.82
CA ALA A 14 -12.51 -12.01 -37.11
C ALA A 14 -11.16 -11.32 -36.81
N ALA A 15 -11.04 -10.02 -37.09
CA ALA A 15 -9.84 -9.25 -36.79
C ALA A 15 -9.65 -9.01 -35.29
N GLN A 16 -10.73 -8.72 -34.54
CA GLN A 16 -10.66 -8.56 -33.08
C GLN A 16 -10.27 -9.87 -32.37
N ASN A 17 -10.76 -11.01 -32.85
CA ASN A 17 -10.45 -12.31 -32.26
C ASN A 17 -8.99 -12.73 -32.50
N GLU A 18 -8.38 -12.31 -33.61
CA GLU A 18 -6.95 -12.56 -33.89
C GLU A 18 -6.03 -11.62 -33.09
N LEU A 19 -6.44 -10.37 -32.86
CA LEU A 19 -5.70 -9.38 -32.04
C LEU A 19 -5.73 -9.70 -30.54
N ASN A 20 -6.74 -10.44 -30.07
CA ASN A 20 -6.85 -10.88 -28.67
C ASN A 20 -6.05 -12.15 -28.35
N LYS A 21 -5.32 -12.73 -29.31
CA LYS A 21 -4.39 -13.83 -29.04
C LYS A 21 -3.07 -13.25 -28.52
N PRO A 22 -2.69 -13.46 -27.24
CA PRO A 22 -1.39 -13.04 -26.75
C PRO A 22 -0.31 -13.93 -27.40
N ILE A 23 0.36 -13.42 -28.44
CA ILE A 23 1.40 -14.16 -29.21
C ILE A 23 2.73 -14.32 -28.45
N TYR A 24 2.88 -13.68 -27.28
CA TYR A 24 4.04 -13.90 -26.41
C TYR A 24 3.60 -14.38 -25.01
N PRO A 25 3.81 -15.66 -24.67
CA PRO A 25 3.94 -16.05 -23.28
C PRO A 25 5.18 -15.33 -22.74
N ARG A 26 4.99 -14.30 -21.90
CA ARG A 26 6.12 -13.77 -21.14
C ARG A 26 6.68 -14.91 -20.30
N ALA A 27 7.93 -15.29 -20.54
CA ALA A 27 8.64 -16.28 -19.73
C ALA A 27 8.39 -15.97 -18.26
N SER A 28 7.91 -16.97 -17.52
CA SER A 28 7.50 -16.77 -16.15
C SER A 28 8.71 -16.20 -15.37
N PRO A 29 8.52 -15.24 -14.44
CA PRO A 29 9.63 -14.68 -13.66
C PRO A 29 10.48 -15.77 -12.97
N THR A 30 9.86 -16.91 -12.69
CA THR A 30 10.47 -18.15 -12.20
C THR A 30 11.44 -18.79 -13.20
N GLU A 31 11.12 -18.87 -14.49
CA GLU A 31 12.02 -19.43 -15.51
C GLU A 31 13.25 -18.54 -15.69
N GLN A 32 13.06 -17.22 -15.81
CA GLN A 32 14.18 -16.27 -15.91
C GLN A 32 15.12 -16.32 -14.70
N PHE A 33 14.54 -16.52 -13.51
CA PHE A 33 15.30 -16.67 -12.27
C PHE A 33 16.08 -18.00 -12.23
N MET A 34 15.47 -19.10 -12.70
CA MET A 34 16.13 -20.41 -12.76
C MET A 34 17.26 -20.44 -13.79
N ASP A 35 17.08 -19.79 -14.94
CA ASP A 35 18.12 -19.68 -15.96
C ASP A 35 19.31 -18.88 -15.45
N TRP A 36 19.06 -17.76 -14.75
CA TRP A 36 20.11 -16.99 -14.09
C TRP A 36 20.87 -17.81 -13.03
N ILE A 37 20.18 -18.63 -12.23
CA ILE A 37 20.83 -19.52 -11.24
C ILE A 37 21.71 -20.56 -11.94
N ASN A 38 21.20 -21.21 -12.98
CA ASN A 38 21.94 -22.22 -13.71
C ASN A 38 23.21 -21.64 -14.33
N GLU A 39 23.11 -20.45 -14.94
CA GLU A 39 24.26 -19.76 -15.52
C GLU A 39 25.31 -19.39 -14.47
N LEU A 40 24.88 -18.93 -13.28
CA LEU A 40 25.79 -18.66 -12.16
C LEU A 40 26.52 -19.92 -11.69
N LEU A 41 25.82 -21.06 -11.59
CA LEU A 41 26.42 -22.34 -11.19
C LEU A 41 27.39 -22.86 -12.24
N TYR A 42 27.07 -22.73 -13.53
CA TYR A 42 27.99 -23.09 -14.62
C TYR A 42 29.25 -22.23 -14.61
N ARG A 43 29.10 -20.91 -14.43
CA ARG A 43 30.23 -19.97 -14.35
C ARG A 43 31.14 -20.30 -13.16
N LEU A 44 30.54 -20.62 -12.03
CA LEU A 44 31.27 -20.98 -10.81
C LEU A 44 31.96 -22.35 -10.93
N ALA A 45 31.32 -23.33 -11.56
CA ALA A 45 31.92 -24.64 -11.82
C ALA A 45 33.07 -24.55 -12.84
N PHE A 46 32.98 -23.65 -13.81
CA PHE A 46 33.99 -23.47 -14.86
C PHE A 46 35.19 -22.61 -14.41
N GLU A 47 34.95 -21.54 -13.63
CA GLU A 47 36.01 -20.65 -13.12
C GLU A 47 36.63 -21.15 -11.79
N GLY A 48 35.91 -22.02 -11.05
CA GLY A 48 36.34 -22.56 -9.75
C GLY A 48 37.60 -23.43 -9.78
N SER A 49 37.98 -23.96 -10.94
CA SER A 49 39.22 -24.74 -11.12
C SER A 49 40.48 -23.89 -11.37
N SER A 50 40.35 -22.57 -11.59
CA SER A 50 41.47 -21.72 -12.02
C SER A 50 41.86 -20.60 -11.03
N VAL A 51 41.21 -20.48 -9.88
CA VAL A 51 41.49 -19.41 -8.90
C VAL A 51 42.44 -19.91 -7.80
N PRO A 52 43.68 -19.38 -7.69
CA PRO A 52 44.56 -19.67 -6.56
C PRO A 52 43.98 -19.00 -5.30
N GLY A 53 43.52 -19.78 -4.33
CA GLY A 53 42.93 -19.20 -3.10
C GLY A 53 42.20 -20.11 -2.12
N GLY A 54 41.95 -21.38 -2.46
CA GLY A 54 41.40 -22.38 -1.53
C GLY A 54 40.09 -21.98 -0.84
N TRP A 55 39.89 -22.47 0.39
CA TRP A 55 38.67 -22.23 1.19
C TRP A 55 38.36 -20.74 1.48
N PHE A 56 39.35 -19.86 1.34
CA PHE A 56 39.19 -18.43 1.61
C PHE A 56 38.35 -17.74 0.53
N THR A 57 38.62 -18.01 -0.75
CA THR A 57 37.83 -17.45 -1.86
C THR A 57 36.40 -18.01 -1.83
N ILE A 58 36.26 -19.29 -1.50
CA ILE A 58 34.95 -19.94 -1.28
C ILE A 58 34.17 -19.26 -0.16
N SER A 59 34.83 -18.93 0.96
CA SER A 59 34.19 -18.27 2.12
C SER A 59 33.76 -16.85 1.80
N VAL A 60 34.62 -16.06 1.13
CA VAL A 60 34.29 -14.70 0.70
C VAL A 60 33.11 -14.71 -0.27
N LEU A 61 33.12 -15.62 -1.23
CA LEU A 61 32.02 -15.79 -2.18
C LEU A 61 30.72 -16.19 -1.47
N ALA A 62 30.77 -17.15 -0.54
CA ALA A 62 29.61 -17.56 0.24
C ALA A 62 29.01 -16.39 1.04
N ILE A 63 29.85 -15.55 1.65
CA ILE A 63 29.40 -14.34 2.35
C ILE A 63 28.71 -13.38 1.38
N LEU A 64 29.30 -13.13 0.20
CA LEU A 64 28.69 -12.25 -0.80
C LEU A 64 27.34 -12.77 -1.28
N VAL A 65 27.20 -14.09 -1.47
CA VAL A 65 25.92 -14.72 -1.84
C VAL A 65 24.90 -14.57 -0.72
N ILE A 66 25.28 -14.79 0.55
CA ILE A 66 24.38 -14.60 1.70
C ILE A 66 23.91 -13.14 1.79
N VAL A 67 24.82 -12.18 1.63
CA VAL A 67 24.47 -10.75 1.62
C VAL A 67 23.55 -10.42 0.45
N ALA A 68 23.83 -10.94 -0.75
CA ALA A 68 22.99 -10.74 -1.92
C ALA A 68 21.58 -11.33 -1.73
N ILE A 69 21.47 -12.55 -1.18
CA ILE A 69 20.18 -13.17 -0.84
C ILE A 69 19.45 -12.34 0.23
N TRP A 70 20.16 -11.88 1.25
CA TRP A 70 19.57 -11.05 2.30
C TRP A 70 19.03 -9.73 1.73
N VAL A 71 19.80 -9.05 0.88
CA VAL A 71 19.39 -7.83 0.17
C VAL A 71 18.22 -8.13 -0.77
N ALA A 72 18.26 -9.22 -1.52
CA ALA A 72 17.20 -9.63 -2.44
C ALA A 72 15.90 -9.94 -1.68
N VAL A 73 15.95 -10.67 -0.56
CA VAL A 73 14.79 -10.93 0.31
C VAL A 73 14.30 -9.64 0.97
N ARG A 74 15.21 -8.75 1.38
CA ARG A 74 14.89 -7.44 1.97
C ARG A 74 14.14 -6.55 0.95
N ILE A 75 14.62 -6.52 -0.29
CA ILE A 75 14.01 -5.81 -1.40
C ILE A 75 12.71 -6.52 -1.79
N ALA A 76 12.68 -7.82 -2.03
CA ALA A 76 11.48 -8.58 -2.36
C ALA A 76 10.38 -8.45 -1.29
N ARG A 77 10.69 -8.45 0.01
CA ARG A 77 9.71 -8.18 1.07
C ARG A 77 9.20 -6.74 1.08
N ARG A 78 10.05 -5.78 0.69
CA ARG A 78 9.69 -4.36 0.58
C ARG A 78 8.86 -4.11 -0.68
N THR A 79 9.25 -4.74 -1.78
CA THR A 79 8.63 -4.68 -3.10
C THR A 79 7.37 -5.53 -3.16
N MET A 80 7.23 -6.66 -2.47
CA MET A 80 5.95 -7.39 -2.38
C MET A 80 4.91 -6.64 -1.55
N ARG A 81 5.34 -5.73 -0.67
CA ARG A 81 4.45 -4.76 -0.01
C ARG A 81 4.04 -3.60 -0.91
N THR A 82 4.76 -3.34 -2.01
CA THR A 82 4.42 -2.30 -3.00
C THR A 82 3.85 -2.87 -4.31
N ASN A 83 4.18 -4.08 -4.74
CA ASN A 83 3.72 -4.74 -5.98
C ASN A 83 2.36 -5.41 -5.85
N ARG A 84 1.72 -5.33 -4.68
CA ARG A 84 0.28 -5.54 -4.56
C ARG A 84 -0.53 -4.27 -4.92
N SER A 85 0.12 -3.25 -5.48
CA SER A 85 -0.52 -2.00 -5.90
C SER A 85 -0.59 -1.76 -7.43
N ASP A 86 -0.08 -2.67 -8.26
CA ASP A 86 -0.04 -2.48 -9.73
C ASP A 86 -1.18 -3.17 -10.53
N GLN A 87 -2.18 -3.78 -9.88
CA GLN A 87 -3.35 -4.37 -10.56
C GLN A 87 -4.70 -3.72 -10.19
N TYR A 88 -4.71 -2.64 -9.40
CA TYR A 88 -5.93 -2.00 -8.90
C TYR A 88 -6.11 -0.56 -9.38
N SER A 89 -5.83 -0.30 -10.66
CA SER A 89 -6.30 0.93 -11.34
C SER A 89 -7.63 0.73 -12.08
N LEU A 90 -8.17 -0.49 -12.10
CA LEU A 90 -9.46 -0.81 -12.75
C LEU A 90 -10.48 -1.54 -11.85
N PHE A 91 -10.07 -1.93 -10.64
CA PHE A 91 -10.94 -2.25 -9.51
C PHE A 91 -10.40 -1.44 -8.33
N GLY A 92 -11.26 -0.80 -7.54
CA GLY A 92 -10.83 0.20 -6.56
C GLY A 92 -9.77 -0.31 -5.57
N ASN A 93 -8.69 0.45 -5.42
CA ASN A 93 -7.75 0.34 -4.31
C ASN A 93 -8.52 0.30 -2.98
N ARG A 94 -8.61 -0.87 -2.36
CA ARG A 94 -9.15 -0.97 -1.00
C ARG A 94 -8.12 -0.39 -0.03
N GLU A 95 -8.25 0.90 0.26
CA GLU A 95 -7.55 1.54 1.36
C GLU A 95 -7.79 0.72 2.65
N LEU A 96 -6.74 0.51 3.43
CA LEU A 96 -6.85 -0.21 4.70
C LEU A 96 -7.79 0.57 5.62
N SER A 97 -8.73 -0.15 6.24
CA SER A 97 -9.60 0.42 7.27
C SER A 97 -8.80 0.87 8.49
N ALA A 98 -9.41 1.70 9.34
CA ALA A 98 -8.79 2.10 10.59
C ALA A 98 -8.39 0.87 11.42
N ALA A 99 -9.28 -0.13 11.52
CA ALA A 99 -9.02 -1.36 12.27
C ALA A 99 -7.84 -2.18 11.71
N GLU A 100 -7.71 -2.31 10.38
CA GLU A 100 -6.58 -3.00 9.76
C GLU A 100 -5.24 -2.27 10.03
N HIS A 101 -5.25 -0.94 10.02
CA HIS A 101 -4.09 -0.15 10.41
C HIS A 101 -3.72 -0.33 11.89
N ARG A 102 -4.69 -0.43 12.80
CA ARG A 102 -4.44 -0.73 14.23
C ARG A 102 -3.80 -2.09 14.43
N ALA A 103 -4.37 -3.13 13.83
CA ALA A 103 -3.83 -4.49 13.92
C ALA A 103 -2.40 -4.56 13.38
N THR A 104 -2.13 -3.87 12.26
CA THR A 104 -0.78 -3.77 11.71
C THR A 104 0.18 -3.03 12.66
N ALA A 105 -0.29 -1.96 13.30
CA ALA A 105 0.50 -1.20 14.26
C ALA A 105 0.86 -2.05 15.49
N GLU A 106 -0.08 -2.84 16.00
CA GLU A 106 0.13 -3.78 17.12
C GLU A 106 1.15 -4.87 16.79
N GLN A 107 1.10 -5.43 15.58
CA GLN A 107 2.10 -6.40 15.13
C GLN A 107 3.52 -5.81 15.12
N TYR A 108 3.70 -4.56 14.69
CA TYR A 108 5.00 -3.90 14.74
C TYR A 108 5.44 -3.56 16.15
N ALA A 109 4.51 -3.13 17.01
CA ALA A 109 4.78 -2.88 18.42
C ALA A 109 5.27 -4.16 19.12
N ALA A 110 4.63 -5.30 18.87
CA ALA A 110 5.04 -6.60 19.42
C ALA A 110 6.45 -7.04 18.96
N GLN A 111 6.92 -6.54 17.82
CA GLN A 111 8.27 -6.79 17.29
C GLN A 111 9.30 -5.74 17.77
N GLY A 112 8.89 -4.77 18.60
CA GLY A 112 9.74 -3.64 18.98
C GLY A 112 10.02 -2.64 17.86
N ASN A 113 9.31 -2.74 16.72
CA ASN A 113 9.44 -1.81 15.60
C ASN A 113 8.50 -0.61 15.80
N TRP A 114 8.85 0.22 16.78
CA TRP A 114 8.06 1.37 17.21
C TRP A 114 7.83 2.39 16.09
N ALA A 115 8.83 2.61 15.22
CA ALA A 115 8.70 3.55 14.12
C ALA A 115 7.60 3.13 13.12
N ALA A 116 7.56 1.84 12.76
CA ALA A 116 6.49 1.33 11.91
C ALA A 116 5.14 1.30 12.63
N ALA A 117 5.12 0.97 13.93
CA ALA A 117 3.92 0.99 14.75
C ALA A 117 3.28 2.38 14.82
N ILE A 118 4.08 3.43 15.08
CA ILE A 118 3.66 4.84 15.11
C ILE A 118 3.03 5.25 13.77
N ARG A 119 3.71 4.95 12.63
CA ARG A 119 3.19 5.28 11.31
C ARG A 119 1.83 4.64 11.02
N HIS A 120 1.67 3.37 11.38
CA HIS A 120 0.38 2.68 11.18
C HIS A 120 -0.69 3.15 12.16
N ARG A 121 -0.34 3.46 13.42
CA ARG A 121 -1.29 3.97 14.39
C ARG A 121 -1.81 5.36 14.00
N LEU A 122 -0.96 6.27 13.52
CA LEU A 122 -1.44 7.58 13.04
C LEU A 122 -2.33 7.43 11.79
N ARG A 123 -2.00 6.51 10.87
CA ARG A 123 -2.91 6.20 9.75
C ARG A 123 -4.24 5.64 10.21
N ALA A 124 -4.28 4.85 11.28
CA ALA A 124 -5.53 4.40 11.88
C ALA A 124 -6.35 5.57 12.43
N VAL A 125 -5.71 6.54 13.08
CA VAL A 125 -6.37 7.78 13.55
C VAL A 125 -6.96 8.57 12.39
N ALA A 126 -6.16 8.84 11.35
CA ALA A 126 -6.60 9.54 10.16
C ALA A 126 -7.81 8.85 9.52
N ARG A 127 -7.69 7.54 9.30
CA ARG A 127 -8.74 6.75 8.68
C ARG A 127 -9.98 6.65 9.56
N HIS A 128 -9.84 6.59 10.88
CA HIS A 128 -10.98 6.57 11.79
C HIS A 128 -11.78 7.87 11.69
N LEU A 129 -11.10 9.02 11.68
CA LEU A 129 -11.74 10.33 11.54
C LEU A 129 -12.49 10.45 10.20
N GLU A 130 -11.94 9.89 9.13
CA GLU A 130 -12.60 9.82 7.81
C GLU A 130 -13.80 8.85 7.81
N GLU A 131 -13.63 7.64 8.34
CA GLU A 131 -14.69 6.62 8.41
C GLU A 131 -15.89 7.07 9.25
N THR A 132 -15.64 7.87 10.30
CA THR A 132 -16.70 8.46 11.13
C THR A 132 -17.28 9.76 10.58
N GLY A 133 -16.77 10.26 9.45
CA GLY A 133 -17.21 11.52 8.85
C GLY A 133 -16.82 12.78 9.63
N VAL A 134 -15.88 12.69 10.58
CA VAL A 134 -15.33 13.85 11.29
C VAL A 134 -14.47 14.68 10.34
N LEU A 135 -13.74 14.02 9.43
CA LEU A 135 -12.97 14.66 8.38
C LEU A 135 -13.37 14.10 7.01
N ASN A 136 -13.33 14.95 5.99
CA ASN A 136 -13.40 14.49 4.61
C ASN A 136 -12.05 13.87 4.19
N PRO A 137 -12.06 12.80 3.37
CA PRO A 137 -10.85 12.20 2.85
C PRO A 137 -10.17 13.14 1.85
N VAL A 138 -8.87 13.36 2.04
CA VAL A 138 -8.06 14.22 1.15
C VAL A 138 -6.79 13.46 0.74
N PRO A 139 -6.59 13.18 -0.56
CA PRO A 139 -5.38 12.52 -1.03
C PRO A 139 -4.13 13.31 -0.65
N GLY A 140 -3.15 12.64 -0.05
CA GLY A 140 -1.86 13.26 0.27
C GLY A 140 -1.86 14.18 1.50
N ARG A 141 -2.95 14.21 2.29
CA ARG A 141 -2.99 14.98 3.56
C ARG A 141 -1.80 14.64 4.45
N THR A 142 -1.08 15.68 4.89
CA THR A 142 0.05 15.54 5.81
C THR A 142 -0.40 15.32 7.25
N ALA A 143 0.50 14.83 8.11
CA ALA A 143 0.19 14.66 9.53
C ALA A 143 -0.15 15.98 10.24
N THR A 144 0.51 17.08 9.86
CA THR A 144 0.29 18.41 10.43
C THR A 144 -1.07 18.98 10.01
N GLU A 145 -1.46 18.79 8.74
CA GLU A 145 -2.80 19.17 8.26
C GLU A 145 -3.87 18.32 8.92
N LEU A 146 -3.65 17.00 9.05
CA LEU A 146 -4.54 16.11 9.81
C LEU A 146 -4.76 16.63 11.23
N ALA A 147 -3.70 16.99 11.95
CA ALA A 147 -3.81 17.50 13.31
C ALA A 147 -4.57 18.83 13.35
N SER A 148 -4.29 19.75 12.42
CA SER A 148 -4.95 21.05 12.34
C SER A 148 -6.45 20.91 12.05
N ASP A 149 -6.80 20.12 11.04
CA ASP A 149 -8.19 19.86 10.65
C ASP A 149 -8.96 19.12 11.76
N ALA A 150 -8.35 18.09 12.36
CA ALA A 150 -8.95 17.33 13.45
C ALA A 150 -9.12 18.19 14.71
N ALA A 151 -8.18 19.09 15.01
CA ALA A 151 -8.27 19.99 16.17
C ALA A 151 -9.42 20.99 16.02
N ALA A 152 -9.70 21.45 14.79
CA ALA A 152 -10.87 22.29 14.52
C ALA A 152 -12.19 21.58 14.83
N ALA A 153 -12.28 20.28 14.51
CA ALA A 153 -13.46 19.46 14.81
C ALA A 153 -13.51 18.96 16.27
N LEU A 154 -12.34 18.78 16.90
CA LEU A 154 -12.17 18.19 18.23
C LEU A 154 -11.24 19.04 19.12
N PRO A 155 -11.67 20.24 19.55
CA PRO A 155 -10.79 21.18 20.26
C PRO A 155 -10.19 20.62 21.56
N ALA A 156 -10.89 19.70 22.23
CA ALA A 156 -10.42 19.05 23.45
C ALA A 156 -9.20 18.12 23.27
N LEU A 157 -8.87 17.74 22.03
CA LEU A 157 -7.75 16.84 21.71
C LEU A 157 -6.61 17.55 20.97
N THR A 158 -6.66 18.90 20.84
CA THR A 158 -5.72 19.69 20.05
C THR A 158 -4.26 19.37 20.35
N ASP A 159 -3.87 19.42 21.63
CA ASP A 159 -2.47 19.18 22.03
C ASP A 159 -2.01 17.76 21.72
N GLN A 160 -2.92 16.79 21.83
CA GLN A 160 -2.62 15.38 21.59
C GLN A 160 -2.50 15.09 20.10
N LEU A 161 -3.37 15.69 19.27
CA LEU A 161 -3.30 15.63 17.82
C LEU A 161 -2.01 16.28 17.29
N SER A 162 -1.67 17.46 17.80
CA SER A 162 -0.42 18.14 17.47
C SER A 162 0.80 17.31 17.87
N SER A 163 0.83 16.78 19.10
CA SER A 163 1.91 15.92 19.58
C SER A 163 2.06 14.64 18.75
N ALA A 164 0.95 14.03 18.33
CA ALA A 164 0.95 12.85 17.47
C ALA A 164 1.51 13.14 16.07
N ALA A 165 1.17 14.29 15.49
CA ALA A 165 1.71 14.73 14.20
C ALA A 165 3.21 15.01 14.27
N THR A 166 3.66 15.74 15.30
CA THR A 166 5.09 15.99 15.54
C THR A 166 5.86 14.69 15.69
N THR A 167 5.38 13.78 16.55
CA THR A 167 5.98 12.46 16.76
C THR A 167 6.09 11.66 15.45
N PHE A 168 5.05 11.68 14.62
CA PHE A 168 5.06 11.02 13.33
C PHE A 168 6.09 11.65 12.38
N ASN A 169 6.16 12.97 12.34
CA ASN A 169 7.10 13.70 11.49
C ASN A 169 8.54 13.44 11.92
N ASP A 170 8.82 13.46 13.21
CA ASP A 170 10.15 13.18 13.77
C ASP A 170 10.63 11.76 13.43
N VAL A 171 9.74 10.78 13.53
CA VAL A 171 10.04 9.37 13.24
C VAL A 171 10.10 9.08 11.73
N THR A 172 9.32 9.79 10.92
CA THR A 172 9.22 9.52 9.47
C THR A 172 10.23 10.31 8.66
N TYR A 173 10.49 11.56 9.06
CA TYR A 173 11.31 12.52 8.34
C TYR A 173 12.47 13.07 9.18
N GLY A 174 12.34 13.14 10.50
CA GLY A 174 13.35 13.69 11.41
C GLY A 174 14.43 12.70 11.88
N GLU A 175 14.49 11.51 11.28
CA GLU A 175 15.42 10.41 11.61
C GLU A 175 15.44 9.99 13.09
N GLN A 176 14.40 10.33 13.86
CA GLN A 176 14.32 9.96 15.26
C GLN A 176 13.91 8.50 15.41
N PRO A 177 14.50 7.75 16.36
CA PRO A 177 14.02 6.41 16.68
C PRO A 177 12.61 6.50 17.26
N GLY A 178 11.70 5.67 16.76
CA GLY A 178 10.40 5.49 17.41
C GLY A 178 10.57 4.87 18.79
N THR A 179 9.78 5.32 19.77
CA THR A 179 9.80 4.78 21.13
C THR A 179 8.45 4.15 21.50
N GLU A 180 8.46 3.26 22.47
CA GLU A 180 7.23 2.66 23.01
C GLU A 180 6.30 3.71 23.62
N SER A 181 6.85 4.68 24.35
CA SER A 181 6.06 5.76 24.97
C SER A 181 5.36 6.61 23.92
N ALA A 182 6.06 6.96 22.84
CA ALA A 182 5.50 7.68 21.70
C ALA A 182 4.37 6.88 21.02
N TYR A 183 4.57 5.57 20.80
CA TYR A 183 3.52 4.71 20.27
C TYR A 183 2.29 4.66 21.18
N ARG A 184 2.48 4.48 22.49
CA ARG A 184 1.38 4.40 23.47
C ARG A 184 0.59 5.70 23.54
N MET A 185 1.24 6.86 23.45
CA MET A 185 0.57 8.16 23.40
C MET A 185 -0.40 8.28 22.20
N ILE A 186 0.02 7.83 21.01
CA ILE A 186 -0.85 7.85 19.82
C ILE A 186 -1.93 6.77 19.91
N ALA A 187 -1.63 5.60 20.51
CA ALA A 187 -2.62 4.56 20.74
C ALA A 187 -3.72 4.99 21.73
N GLU A 188 -3.35 5.75 22.76
CA GLU A 188 -4.30 6.33 23.71
C GLU A 188 -5.19 7.39 23.03
N LEU A 189 -4.62 8.25 22.18
CA LEU A 189 -5.39 9.19 21.36
C LEU A 189 -6.43 8.46 20.49
N ASP A 190 -6.02 7.41 19.77
CA ASP A 190 -6.92 6.56 18.97
C ASP A 190 -8.02 5.92 19.85
N GLY A 191 -7.68 5.49 21.07
CA GLY A 191 -8.65 5.00 22.07
C GLY A 191 -9.72 6.03 22.42
N ARG A 192 -9.31 7.25 22.79
CA ARG A 192 -10.22 8.36 23.14
C ARG A 192 -11.13 8.76 21.99
N LEU A 193 -10.62 8.75 20.75
CA LEU A 193 -11.42 9.04 19.56
C LEU A 193 -12.54 8.01 19.37
N ARG A 194 -12.25 6.72 19.59
CA ARG A 194 -13.23 5.64 19.48
C ARG A 194 -14.31 5.71 20.56
N GLU A 195 -13.94 6.08 21.78
CA GLU A 195 -14.91 6.25 22.88
C GLU A 195 -15.85 7.43 22.64
N ARG A 196 -15.38 8.46 21.92
CA ARG A 196 -16.15 9.67 21.66
C ARG A 196 -17.16 9.52 20.52
N ALA A 197 -16.95 8.63 19.56
CA ALA A 197 -17.80 8.52 18.37
C ALA A 197 -19.21 7.99 18.69
N PRO A 198 -20.29 8.80 18.57
CA PRO A 198 -21.66 8.34 18.71
C PRO A 198 -22.37 8.32 17.34
N GLY A 199 -22.65 7.11 16.84
CA GLY A 199 -23.78 6.78 15.94
C GLY A 199 -23.75 7.28 14.48
N PRO A 200 -24.26 6.48 13.52
CA PRO A 200 -24.39 6.90 12.13
C PRO A 200 -25.36 8.09 12.04
N VAL A 201 -24.95 9.15 11.35
CA VAL A 201 -25.86 10.22 10.93
C VAL A 201 -26.90 9.58 10.04
N GLY A 202 -28.12 9.42 10.58
CA GLY A 202 -29.25 8.85 9.87
C GLY A 202 -29.44 9.59 8.56
N ALA A 203 -29.61 8.82 7.48
CA ALA A 203 -30.05 9.34 6.21
C ALA A 203 -31.35 10.13 6.41
N SER A 204 -31.26 11.46 6.37
CA SER A 204 -32.41 12.31 6.07
C SER A 204 -32.76 12.05 4.61
N ALA A 205 -33.54 11.00 4.38
CA ALA A 205 -34.35 10.87 3.19
C ALA A 205 -35.30 12.07 3.19
N THR A 206 -35.00 13.09 2.40
CA THR A 206 -35.97 14.10 2.03
C THR A 206 -37.01 13.42 1.15
N PRO A 207 -38.29 13.30 1.58
CA PRO A 207 -39.33 12.89 0.65
C PRO A 207 -39.47 14.00 -0.40
N ALA A 208 -39.42 13.60 -1.68
CA ALA A 208 -39.74 14.47 -2.79
C ALA A 208 -41.18 14.97 -2.63
N THR A 209 -41.34 16.25 -2.31
CA THR A 209 -42.61 16.96 -2.44
C THR A 209 -42.71 17.53 -3.85
N THR A 210 -43.70 17.00 -4.56
CA THR A 210 -44.32 17.46 -5.80
C THR A 210 -44.48 18.97 -5.88
N ASP A 211 -44.19 19.55 -7.05
CA ASP A 211 -44.98 20.68 -7.55
C ASP A 211 -45.12 20.58 -9.08
N GLY A 212 -46.33 20.20 -9.48
CA GLY A 212 -46.78 20.27 -10.85
C GLY A 212 -47.51 21.59 -11.08
N TRP A 213 -46.97 22.43 -11.95
CA TRP A 213 -47.71 23.50 -12.63
C TRP A 213 -47.11 23.72 -14.02
N ALA A 214 -47.68 23.03 -15.01
CA ALA A 214 -47.60 23.40 -16.41
C ALA A 214 -49.00 23.28 -17.00
N GLN A 215 -49.78 24.35 -16.93
CA GLN A 215 -50.94 24.53 -17.80
C GLN A 215 -50.58 25.56 -18.86
N ILE A 216 -50.48 25.06 -20.09
CA ILE A 216 -50.45 25.79 -21.34
C ILE A 216 -51.89 26.11 -21.70
N ARG A 217 -52.22 27.39 -21.87
CA ARG A 217 -53.21 27.82 -22.86
C ARG A 217 -52.90 29.24 -23.31
#